data_AF-A0A9X5XCV1-F1
#
_entry.id   AF-A0A9X5XCV1-F1
#
_cell.length_a   1.000
_cell.length_b   1.000
_cell.length_c   1.000
_cell.angle_alpha   90.00
_cell.angle_beta   90.00
_cell.angle_gamma   90.00
#
_symmetry.space_group_name_H-M   'P 1'
#
loop_
_entity.id
_entity.type
_entity.pdbx_description
1 polymer ?
#
loop_
_entity_poly.entity_id
_entity_poly.type
_entity_poly.pdbx_seq_one_letter_code
_entity_poly.pdbx_strand_id
1 'polypeptide(L)'
;MTRFARWTAAAAAALLVAGCGSGSSGDGKDEGKNSGRPSTGAPSSGTASGLPASLTSQKLDWGHCKSSSAPGNGWQCATLKVPLDYAKPDGETIGLALIRSKATGGQSKRIGSLLFNFGGPGGSGVDTMPSYESAVGPLHERYDLVSWDPRGVAASEGVRCRSDKAIQAAESVDATTDDADEE
;
A
#
# COMPACT_ATOMS: atom_id res chain seq x y z
N MET A 1 -10.21 15.89 54.05
CA MET A 1 -9.75 17.19 54.60
C MET A 1 -8.43 17.46 53.87
N THR A 2 -8.29 18.38 52.93
CA THR A 2 -8.60 19.82 52.90
C THR A 2 -8.79 20.30 51.45
N ARG A 3 -9.64 21.32 51.28
CA ARG A 3 -9.95 22.05 50.04
C ARG A 3 -8.98 23.23 49.88
N PHE A 4 -8.61 23.66 48.67
CA PHE A 4 -8.38 25.07 48.25
C PHE A 4 -8.31 25.09 46.70
N ALA A 5 -9.31 25.59 45.95
CA ALA A 5 -9.72 26.98 45.67
C ALA A 5 -8.98 27.63 44.47
N ARG A 6 -9.78 28.06 43.49
CA ARG A 6 -9.46 28.65 42.18
C ARG A 6 -8.93 30.09 42.28
N TRP A 7 -7.99 30.50 41.43
CA TRP A 7 -7.82 31.90 40.98
C TRP A 7 -7.47 31.94 39.48
N THR A 8 -8.22 32.76 38.74
CA THR A 8 -8.10 33.08 37.31
C THR A 8 -7.19 34.30 37.09
N ALA A 9 -6.43 34.34 36.00
CA ALA A 9 -6.01 35.59 35.36
C ALA A 9 -5.82 35.38 33.84
N ALA A 10 -6.48 36.23 33.06
CA ALA A 10 -6.50 36.25 31.61
C ALA A 10 -5.44 37.21 31.06
N ALA A 11 -4.92 36.92 29.87
CA ALA A 11 -4.39 37.93 28.95
C ALA A 11 -4.59 37.45 27.51
N ALA A 12 -5.50 38.11 26.80
CA ALA A 12 -5.76 37.93 25.39
C ALA A 12 -4.96 38.97 24.58
N ALA A 13 -4.41 38.58 23.44
CA ALA A 13 -3.96 39.50 22.40
C ALA A 13 -4.52 39.02 21.06
N ALA A 14 -5.51 39.76 20.56
CA ALA A 14 -6.15 39.56 19.27
C ALA A 14 -5.40 40.35 18.20
N LEU A 15 -5.11 39.71 17.06
CA LEU A 15 -4.75 40.39 15.81
C LEU A 15 -5.82 40.05 14.77
N LEU A 16 -6.66 41.04 14.48
CA LEU A 16 -7.69 41.03 13.44
C LEU A 16 -7.03 41.45 12.12
N VAL A 17 -7.18 40.62 11.08
CA VAL A 17 -7.07 41.09 9.69
C VAL A 17 -8.44 40.97 9.06
N ALA A 18 -8.94 42.12 8.63
CA ALA A 18 -10.23 42.33 7.99
C ALA A 18 -10.11 42.26 6.46
N GLY A 19 -11.20 41.84 5.83
CA GLY A 19 -11.55 42.15 4.42
C GLY A 19 -11.54 40.94 3.49
N CYS A 20 -12.53 40.72 2.61
CA CYS A 20 -13.85 41.32 2.40
C CYS A 20 -14.74 40.23 1.78
N GLY A 21 -15.98 40.15 2.22
CA GLY A 21 -17.00 39.27 1.63
C GLY A 21 -17.75 39.91 0.48
N SER A 22 -18.40 39.06 -0.32
CA SER A 22 -19.64 39.38 -1.01
C SER A 22 -20.48 38.11 -1.08
N GLY A 23 -21.32 37.94 -0.06
CA GLY A 23 -22.48 37.06 -0.08
C GLY A 23 -23.72 37.92 -0.02
N SER A 24 -24.61 37.79 -1.00
CA SER A 24 -25.95 38.36 -0.95
C SER A 24 -26.92 37.29 -0.49
N SER A 25 -27.67 37.63 0.54
CA SER A 25 -28.66 36.81 1.24
C SER A 25 -29.85 36.40 0.37
N GLY A 26 -30.39 35.22 0.66
CA GLY A 26 -31.70 34.77 0.21
C GLY A 26 -32.22 33.72 1.18
N ASP A 27 -33.07 34.16 2.12
CA ASP A 27 -33.79 33.32 3.06
C ASP A 27 -34.96 32.64 2.32
N GLY A 28 -34.94 31.30 2.25
CA GLY A 28 -35.97 30.51 1.61
C GLY A 28 -36.18 29.22 2.39
N LYS A 29 -37.22 29.23 3.25
CA LYS A 29 -37.79 28.01 3.81
C LYS A 29 -38.40 27.18 2.68
N ASP A 30 -37.91 25.96 2.49
CA ASP A 30 -38.72 24.88 1.93
C ASP A 30 -38.33 23.55 2.59
N GLU A 31 -39.31 22.97 3.27
CA GLU A 31 -39.27 21.63 3.85
C GLU A 31 -39.35 20.60 2.71
N GLY A 32 -38.20 20.26 2.13
CA GLY A 32 -38.04 19.19 1.15
C GLY A 32 -37.44 17.95 1.80
N LYS A 33 -38.29 17.01 2.20
CA LYS A 33 -37.95 15.69 2.75
C LYS A 33 -37.16 14.85 1.72
N ASN A 34 -35.84 15.06 1.61
CA ASN A 34 -34.99 14.23 0.76
C ASN A 34 -34.26 13.18 1.62
N SER A 35 -34.95 12.07 1.86
CA SER A 35 -34.35 10.83 2.35
C SER A 35 -33.44 10.24 1.27
N GLY A 36 -32.29 10.88 1.04
CA GLY A 36 -31.23 10.35 0.20
C GLY A 36 -30.60 9.15 0.88
N ARG A 37 -31.18 7.97 0.64
CA ARG A 37 -30.58 6.68 0.99
C ARG A 37 -29.15 6.68 0.42
N PRO A 38 -28.11 6.26 1.17
CA PRO A 38 -26.82 6.01 0.55
C PRO A 38 -27.08 4.93 -0.49
N SER A 39 -26.91 5.28 -1.76
CA SER A 39 -26.91 4.29 -2.83
C SER A 39 -25.73 3.38 -2.54
N THR A 40 -26.00 2.21 -1.98
CA THR A 40 -25.06 1.09 -2.00
C THR A 40 -24.89 0.74 -3.47
N GLY A 41 -23.98 1.46 -4.13
CA GLY A 41 -23.47 1.06 -5.43
C GLY A 41 -22.90 -0.34 -5.23
N ALA A 42 -23.54 -1.33 -5.84
CA ALA A 42 -22.92 -2.63 -6.01
C ALA A 42 -21.51 -2.39 -6.58
N PRO A 43 -20.48 -3.13 -6.15
CA PRO A 43 -19.18 -3.03 -6.78
C PRO A 43 -19.41 -3.27 -8.26
N SER A 44 -19.19 -2.22 -9.06
CA SER A 44 -19.21 -2.36 -10.50
C SER A 44 -18.14 -3.40 -10.78
N SER A 45 -18.58 -4.60 -11.14
CA SER A 45 -17.68 -5.59 -11.71
C SER A 45 -17.22 -4.96 -13.00
N GLY A 46 -16.14 -4.18 -12.92
CA GLY A 46 -15.35 -3.81 -14.06
C GLY A 46 -14.90 -5.14 -14.62
N THR A 47 -15.70 -5.70 -15.52
CA THR A 47 -15.28 -6.83 -16.31
C THR A 47 -13.98 -6.36 -16.94
N ALA A 48 -12.90 -7.10 -16.65
CA ALA A 48 -11.63 -7.01 -17.34
C ALA A 48 -11.84 -7.36 -18.82
N SER A 49 -12.62 -6.52 -19.49
CA SER A 49 -13.22 -6.77 -20.79
C SER A 49 -12.08 -6.70 -21.78
N GLY A 50 -11.64 -7.87 -22.22
CA GLY A 50 -10.48 -8.02 -23.09
C GLY A 50 -9.38 -8.95 -22.54
N LEU A 51 -9.39 -9.30 -21.25
CA LEU A 51 -8.45 -10.32 -20.75
C LEU A 51 -9.02 -11.74 -20.93
N PRO A 52 -8.18 -12.72 -21.32
CA PRO A 52 -8.61 -14.11 -21.41
C PRO A 52 -8.94 -14.67 -20.03
N ALA A 53 -9.90 -15.59 -19.99
CA ALA A 53 -10.34 -16.23 -18.74
C ALA A 53 -9.20 -16.95 -18.00
N SER A 54 -8.18 -17.41 -18.74
CA SER A 54 -6.95 -17.98 -18.19
C SER A 54 -6.18 -17.02 -17.28
N LEU A 55 -6.33 -15.71 -17.46
CA LEU A 55 -5.69 -14.67 -16.65
C LEU A 55 -6.64 -14.11 -15.57
N THR A 56 -7.94 -14.06 -15.79
CA THR A 56 -8.89 -13.48 -14.83
C THR A 56 -9.43 -14.46 -13.80
N SER A 57 -9.43 -15.76 -14.11
CA SER A 57 -9.99 -16.83 -13.25
C SER A 57 -8.92 -17.70 -12.62
N GLN A 58 -7.69 -17.18 -12.48
CA GLN A 58 -6.57 -17.87 -11.88
C GLN A 58 -6.85 -18.23 -10.43
N LYS A 59 -6.60 -19.49 -10.07
CA LYS A 59 -6.48 -19.94 -8.69
C LYS A 59 -5.00 -19.99 -8.34
N LEU A 60 -4.58 -19.12 -7.44
CA LEU A 60 -3.20 -19.08 -6.97
C LEU A 60 -2.89 -20.33 -6.14
N ASP A 61 -1.82 -21.03 -6.52
CA ASP A 61 -1.28 -22.14 -5.77
C ASP A 61 -0.38 -21.61 -4.64
N TRP A 62 -0.94 -21.52 -3.44
CA TRP A 62 -0.26 -20.98 -2.27
C TRP A 62 0.51 -22.09 -1.56
N GLY A 63 1.83 -22.00 -1.59
CA GLY A 63 2.74 -22.93 -0.94
C GLY A 63 3.62 -22.26 0.11
N HIS A 64 4.54 -23.03 0.67
CA HIS A 64 5.60 -22.49 1.52
C HIS A 64 6.47 -21.51 0.71
N CYS A 65 6.86 -20.42 1.35
CA CYS A 65 7.81 -19.48 0.76
C CYS A 65 9.20 -20.11 0.69
N LYS A 66 9.88 -19.93 -0.45
CA LYS A 66 11.28 -20.34 -0.62
C LYS A 66 12.27 -19.29 -0.13
N SER A 67 11.84 -18.02 -0.03
CA SER A 67 12.69 -16.92 0.41
C SER A 67 12.99 -17.01 1.91
N SER A 68 14.24 -16.74 2.29
CA SER A 68 14.67 -16.73 3.69
C SER A 68 14.11 -15.54 4.49
N SER A 69 13.62 -14.51 3.80
CA SER A 69 12.98 -13.33 4.39
C SER A 69 11.61 -13.63 5.02
N ALA A 70 11.00 -14.78 4.72
CA ALA A 70 9.71 -15.22 5.24
C ALA A 70 9.89 -16.39 6.23
N PRO A 71 10.33 -16.14 7.47
CA PRO A 71 10.61 -17.21 8.43
C PRO A 71 9.33 -17.89 8.91
N GLY A 72 9.39 -19.22 9.00
CA GLY A 72 8.36 -20.06 9.62
C GLY A 72 7.14 -20.35 8.73
N ASN A 73 6.12 -20.96 9.34
CA ASN A 73 4.95 -21.48 8.62
C ASN A 73 3.80 -20.46 8.48
N GLY A 74 4.01 -19.21 8.91
CA GLY A 74 3.00 -18.15 8.89
C GLY A 74 2.83 -17.46 7.53
N TRP A 75 3.77 -17.67 6.61
CA TRP A 75 3.81 -17.03 5.30
C TRP A 75 3.59 -18.06 4.18
N GLN A 76 2.81 -17.66 3.19
CA GLN A 76 2.53 -18.43 1.99
C GLN A 76 2.92 -17.61 0.77
N CYS A 77 3.51 -18.26 -0.22
CA CYS A 77 3.92 -17.62 -1.46
C CYS A 77 3.21 -18.27 -2.66
N ALA A 78 2.98 -17.46 -3.69
CA ALA A 78 2.37 -17.89 -4.95
C ALA A 78 2.88 -17.05 -6.12
N THR A 79 2.54 -17.45 -7.33
CA THR A 79 2.84 -16.69 -8.55
C THR A 79 1.53 -16.38 -9.30
N LEU A 80 1.29 -15.12 -9.61
CA LEU A 80 0.18 -14.65 -10.45
C LEU A 80 0.68 -14.39 -11.86
N LYS A 81 0.05 -14.96 -12.89
CA LYS A 81 0.38 -14.63 -14.27
C LYS A 81 -0.34 -13.36 -14.71
N VAL A 82 0.36 -12.48 -15.42
CA VAL A 82 -0.21 -11.28 -16.03
C VAL A 82 0.34 -11.12 -17.46
N PRO A 83 -0.38 -10.46 -18.39
CA PRO A 83 0.18 -10.24 -19.71
C PRO A 83 1.36 -9.25 -19.60
N LEU A 84 2.41 -9.51 -20.38
CA LEU A 84 3.52 -8.58 -20.53
C LEU A 84 3.00 -7.27 -21.13
N ASP A 85 2.25 -7.39 -22.23
CA ASP A 85 1.56 -6.32 -22.94
C ASP A 85 0.04 -6.49 -22.85
N TYR A 86 -0.65 -5.60 -22.13
CA TYR A 86 -2.10 -5.63 -21.99
C TYR A 86 -2.87 -5.33 -23.28
N ALA A 87 -2.23 -4.72 -24.29
CA ALA A 87 -2.81 -4.56 -25.62
C ALA A 87 -2.78 -5.86 -26.44
N LYS A 88 -1.98 -6.85 -26.02
CA LYS A 88 -1.89 -8.20 -26.59
C LYS A 88 -2.06 -9.25 -25.48
N PRO A 89 -3.27 -9.36 -24.90
CA PRO A 89 -3.51 -10.11 -23.67
C PRO A 89 -3.40 -11.64 -23.83
N ASP A 90 -3.52 -12.14 -25.06
CA ASP A 90 -3.26 -13.55 -25.42
C ASP A 90 -1.78 -13.83 -25.75
N GLY A 91 -0.92 -12.82 -25.62
CA GLY A 91 0.52 -12.91 -25.89
C GLY A 91 1.33 -13.45 -24.72
N GLU A 92 2.58 -13.00 -24.63
CA GLU A 92 3.51 -13.40 -23.58
C GLU A 92 3.01 -12.97 -22.19
N THR A 93 3.20 -13.84 -21.20
CA THR A 93 2.84 -13.58 -19.80
C THR A 93 4.07 -13.59 -18.92
N ILE A 94 4.09 -12.72 -17.91
CA ILE A 94 5.09 -12.72 -16.84
C ILE A 94 4.48 -13.22 -15.53
N GLY A 95 5.32 -13.74 -14.65
CA GLY A 95 4.95 -14.09 -13.29
C GLY A 95 5.17 -12.92 -12.33
N LEU A 96 4.17 -12.63 -11.50
CA LEU A 96 4.33 -11.77 -10.33
C LEU A 96 4.45 -12.65 -9.09
N ALA A 97 5.51 -12.48 -8.31
CA ALA A 97 5.68 -13.13 -7.02
C ALA A 97 4.80 -12.45 -5.97
N LEU A 98 4.07 -13.25 -5.20
CA LEU A 98 3.22 -12.79 -4.10
C LEU A 98 3.59 -13.47 -2.80
N ILE A 99 3.35 -12.77 -1.70
CA ILE A 99 3.41 -13.28 -0.35
C ILE A 99 2.10 -12.97 0.38
N ARG A 100 1.67 -13.90 1.26
CA ARG A 100 0.49 -13.74 2.10
C ARG A 100 0.72 -14.32 3.50
N SER A 101 0.30 -13.59 4.53
CA SER A 101 -0.06 -14.19 5.83
C SER A 101 -1.57 -14.07 6.02
N LYS A 102 -2.21 -15.11 6.55
CA LYS A 102 -3.66 -15.11 6.79
C LYS A 102 -3.98 -14.41 8.09
N ALA A 103 -5.15 -13.75 8.13
CA ALA A 103 -5.59 -13.05 9.32
C ALA A 103 -5.52 -13.92 10.60
N THR A 104 -4.88 -13.42 11.65
CA THR A 104 -4.62 -14.20 12.88
C THR A 104 -5.85 -14.34 13.78
N GLY A 105 -6.83 -13.44 13.66
CA GLY A 105 -8.08 -13.48 14.42
C GLY A 105 -9.05 -14.60 14.01
N GLY A 106 -8.68 -15.41 13.01
CA GLY A 106 -9.48 -16.50 12.47
C GLY A 106 -10.54 -16.05 11.46
N GLN A 107 -11.12 -17.04 10.77
CA GLN A 107 -12.01 -16.78 9.63
C GLN A 107 -13.25 -15.96 9.97
N SER A 108 -13.78 -16.06 11.21
CA SER A 108 -14.97 -15.32 11.64
C SER A 108 -14.72 -13.82 11.84
N LYS A 109 -13.47 -13.42 12.10
CA LYS A 109 -13.08 -12.00 12.26
C LYS A 109 -12.51 -11.40 10.99
N ARG A 110 -12.12 -12.24 10.03
CA ARG A 110 -11.50 -11.83 8.77
C ARG A 110 -12.45 -10.98 7.94
N ILE A 111 -12.00 -9.78 7.59
CA ILE A 111 -12.67 -8.85 6.70
C ILE A 111 -12.26 -9.11 5.25
N GLY A 112 -10.97 -9.30 4.98
CA GLY A 112 -10.47 -9.43 3.61
C GLY A 112 -8.95 -9.52 3.52
N SER A 113 -8.40 -9.08 2.39
CA SER A 113 -6.96 -8.96 2.17
C SER A 113 -6.58 -7.47 2.14
N LEU A 114 -5.50 -7.13 2.81
CA LEU A 114 -4.90 -5.79 2.77
C LEU A 114 -3.60 -5.89 1.98
N LEU A 115 -3.53 -5.13 0.89
CA LEU A 115 -2.42 -5.16 -0.06
C LEU A 115 -1.43 -4.05 0.27
N PHE A 116 -0.15 -4.41 0.36
CA PHE A 116 0.94 -3.49 0.66
C PHE A 116 1.86 -3.32 -0.55
N ASN A 117 2.28 -2.08 -0.78
CA ASN A 117 3.38 -1.73 -1.66
C ASN A 117 4.29 -0.78 -0.90
N PHE A 118 5.57 -1.14 -0.78
CA PHE A 118 6.53 -0.46 0.09
C PHE A 118 7.33 0.65 -0.61
N GLY A 119 6.99 0.99 -1.86
CA GLY A 119 7.66 2.05 -2.61
C GLY A 119 9.03 1.64 -3.15
N GLY A 120 9.96 2.60 -3.16
CA GLY A 120 11.19 2.56 -3.97
C GLY A 120 11.08 3.55 -5.13
N PRO A 121 10.75 3.13 -6.37
CA PRO A 121 10.43 1.79 -6.88
C PRO A 121 11.61 0.81 -6.90
N GLY A 122 11.34 -0.48 -7.18
CA GLY A 122 12.37 -1.53 -7.21
C GLY A 122 12.54 -2.31 -5.90
N GLY A 123 11.81 -1.95 -4.84
CA GLY A 123 11.79 -2.69 -3.59
C GLY A 123 10.93 -3.96 -3.68
N SER A 124 11.45 -5.08 -3.16
CA SER A 124 10.73 -6.35 -3.05
C SER A 124 9.65 -6.25 -1.99
N GLY A 125 8.39 -6.34 -2.41
CA GLY A 125 7.27 -6.41 -1.49
C GLY A 125 7.20 -7.75 -0.78
N VAL A 126 7.66 -8.81 -1.45
CA VAL A 126 7.74 -10.17 -0.90
C VAL A 126 8.72 -10.24 0.25
N ASP A 127 9.90 -9.62 0.11
CA ASP A 127 10.93 -9.66 1.16
C ASP A 127 10.69 -8.66 2.29
N THR A 128 9.95 -7.58 2.03
CA THR A 128 9.68 -6.53 3.03
C THR A 128 8.51 -6.87 3.95
N MET A 129 7.47 -7.54 3.44
CA MET A 129 6.24 -7.78 4.20
C MET A 129 6.46 -8.51 5.54
N PRO A 130 7.32 -9.54 5.65
CA PRO A 130 7.55 -10.22 6.93
C PRO A 130 8.13 -9.34 8.02
N SER A 131 9.05 -8.42 7.69
CA SER A 131 9.63 -7.51 8.69
C SER A 131 8.63 -6.42 9.12
N TYR A 132 7.70 -6.05 8.24
CA TYR A 132 6.67 -5.04 8.52
C TYR A 132 5.45 -5.57 9.29
N GLU A 133 5.29 -6.90 9.42
CA GLU A 133 4.13 -7.53 10.09
C GLU A 133 3.83 -6.94 11.48
N SER A 134 4.88 -6.74 12.28
CA SER A 134 4.76 -6.24 13.65
C SER A 134 4.15 -4.83 13.73
N ALA A 135 4.35 -4.00 12.70
CA ALA A 135 3.80 -2.64 12.62
C ALA A 135 2.29 -2.64 12.36
N VAL A 136 1.71 -3.75 11.90
CA VAL A 136 0.31 -3.86 11.47
C VAL A 136 -0.48 -4.91 12.25
N GLY A 137 -0.04 -5.29 13.46
CA GLY A 137 -0.68 -6.32 14.29
C GLY A 137 -2.21 -6.23 14.40
N PRO A 138 -2.80 -5.08 14.79
CA PRO A 138 -4.26 -4.93 14.88
C PRO A 138 -4.98 -5.13 13.53
N LEU A 139 -4.32 -4.78 12.42
CA LEU A 139 -4.85 -5.03 11.08
C LEU A 139 -4.70 -6.51 10.72
N HIS A 140 -3.59 -7.15 11.09
CA HIS A 140 -3.34 -8.57 10.84
C HIS A 140 -4.37 -9.48 11.52
N GLU A 141 -4.96 -9.06 12.65
CA GLU A 141 -6.08 -9.82 13.24
C GLU A 141 -7.31 -9.91 12.33
N ARG A 142 -7.49 -8.93 11.43
CA ARG A 142 -8.71 -8.74 10.63
C ARG A 142 -8.47 -8.93 9.13
N TYR A 143 -7.25 -8.80 8.65
CA TYR A 143 -6.90 -8.86 7.24
C TYR A 143 -5.80 -9.89 7.00
N ASP A 144 -5.90 -10.61 5.89
CA ASP A 144 -4.73 -11.26 5.32
C ASP A 144 -3.76 -10.16 4.86
N LEU A 145 -2.52 -10.21 5.33
CA LEU A 145 -1.47 -9.32 4.84
C LEU A 145 -0.99 -9.88 3.51
N VAL A 146 -1.10 -9.10 2.44
CA VAL A 146 -0.68 -9.51 1.09
C VAL A 146 0.28 -8.47 0.54
N SER A 147 1.35 -8.93 -0.08
CA SER A 147 2.28 -8.08 -0.82
C SER A 147 2.74 -8.82 -2.06
N TRP A 148 3.32 -8.08 -3.00
CA TRP A 148 3.84 -8.64 -4.24
C TRP A 148 5.05 -7.84 -4.71
N ASP A 149 5.86 -8.48 -5.54
CA ASP A 149 6.92 -7.81 -6.27
C ASP A 149 6.32 -7.24 -7.58
N PRO A 150 6.36 -5.93 -7.82
CA PRO A 150 5.88 -5.35 -9.08
C PRO A 150 6.61 -5.93 -10.29
N ARG A 151 6.03 -5.78 -11.49
CA ARG A 151 6.70 -6.19 -12.75
C ARG A 151 8.09 -5.56 -12.83
N GLY A 152 9.10 -6.36 -13.21
CA GLY A 152 10.47 -5.87 -13.33
C GLY A 152 11.23 -5.79 -12.01
N VAL A 153 10.68 -6.31 -10.91
CA VAL A 153 11.26 -6.20 -9.56
C VAL A 153 11.50 -7.57 -8.96
N ALA A 154 12.69 -7.77 -8.39
CA ALA A 154 13.05 -8.95 -7.61
C ALA A 154 12.63 -10.28 -8.29
N ALA A 155 11.74 -11.05 -7.66
CA ALA A 155 11.30 -12.35 -8.17
C ALA A 155 10.26 -12.25 -9.31
N SER A 156 9.78 -11.05 -9.64
CA SER A 156 8.85 -10.75 -10.73
C SER A 156 9.56 -10.21 -11.96
N GLU A 157 10.47 -11.00 -12.54
CA GLU A 157 11.26 -10.64 -13.72
C GLU A 157 12.16 -9.40 -13.50
N GLY A 158 12.92 -9.38 -12.39
CA GLY A 158 13.80 -8.27 -12.00
C GLY A 158 14.68 -7.72 -13.14
N VAL A 159 14.54 -6.44 -13.48
CA VAL A 159 15.35 -5.78 -14.52
C VAL A 159 16.81 -5.74 -14.12
N ARG A 160 17.71 -6.17 -15.02
CA ARG A 160 19.16 -6.14 -14.81
C ARG A 160 19.82 -5.23 -15.86
N CYS A 161 20.39 -4.11 -15.40
CA CYS A 161 21.06 -3.13 -16.26
C CYS A 161 22.58 -3.31 -16.30
N ARG A 162 23.19 -3.69 -15.17
CA ARG A 162 24.63 -3.83 -14.98
C ARG A 162 24.94 -5.11 -14.23
N SER A 163 26.16 -5.61 -14.37
CA SER A 163 26.66 -6.69 -13.52
C SER A 163 26.88 -6.18 -12.10
N ASP A 164 26.83 -7.08 -11.11
CA ASP A 164 27.06 -6.72 -9.70
C ASP A 164 28.40 -6.02 -9.50
N LYS A 165 29.46 -6.46 -10.21
CA LYS A 165 30.77 -5.80 -10.21
C LYS A 165 30.71 -4.35 -10.73
N ALA A 166 29.93 -4.10 -11.78
CA ALA A 166 29.78 -2.76 -12.34
C ALA A 166 28.87 -1.85 -11.51
N ILE A 167 27.95 -2.41 -10.73
CA ILE A 167 27.18 -1.68 -9.71
C ILE A 167 28.11 -1.31 -8.56
N GLN A 168 28.83 -2.29 -8.00
CA GLN A 168 29.75 -2.05 -6.88
C GLN A 168 30.82 -1.01 -7.22
N ALA A 169 31.38 -1.04 -8.42
CA ALA A 169 32.35 -0.05 -8.88
C ALA A 169 31.76 1.37 -9.00
N ALA A 170 30.44 1.49 -9.26
CA ALA A 170 29.75 2.78 -9.31
C ALA A 170 29.35 3.27 -7.91
N GLU A 171 29.08 2.37 -6.98
CA GLU A 171 28.76 2.68 -5.58
C GLU A 171 30.02 2.97 -4.74
N SER A 172 31.20 2.52 -5.19
CA SER A 172 32.49 2.82 -4.55
C SER A 172 33.08 4.17 -4.96
N VAL A 173 32.30 5.00 -5.66
CA VAL A 173 32.72 6.38 -5.96
C VAL A 173 32.54 7.19 -4.69
N ASP A 174 33.61 7.83 -4.24
CA ASP A 174 33.51 8.76 -3.12
C ASP A 174 32.58 9.92 -3.50
N ALA A 175 31.53 10.08 -2.69
CA ALA A 175 30.52 11.10 -2.91
C ALA A 175 30.69 12.28 -1.95
N THR A 176 31.65 12.19 -1.02
CA THR A 176 31.99 13.27 -0.09
C THR A 176 33.28 13.93 -0.52
N THR A 177 33.35 15.25 -0.41
CA THR A 177 34.57 16.04 -0.60
C THR A 177 35.13 16.31 0.79
N ASP A 178 35.80 15.31 1.38
CA ASP A 178 36.31 15.38 2.75
C ASP A 178 37.84 15.28 2.85
N ASP A 179 38.52 15.10 1.71
CA ASP A 179 39.98 15.10 1.63
C ASP A 179 40.53 16.39 0.99
N ALA A 180 41.67 16.85 1.50
CA ALA A 180 42.31 18.11 1.10
C ALA A 180 42.80 18.15 -0.35
N ASP A 181 42.88 16.99 -1.01
CA ASP A 181 43.20 16.88 -2.44
C ASP A 181 42.00 17.18 -3.35
N GLU A 182 40.79 17.21 -2.78
CA GLU A 182 39.52 17.43 -3.50
C GLU A 182 38.93 18.84 -3.29
N GLU A 183 39.59 19.69 -2.48
CA GLU A 183 39.26 21.10 -2.19
C GLU A 183 40.08 22.12 -3.00
#